data_AF-A0A959ZHV1-F1
#
_entry.id   AF-A0A959ZHV1-F1
#
_cell.length_a   1.000
_cell.length_b   1.000
_cell.length_c   1.000
_cell.angle_alpha   90.00
_cell.angle_beta   90.00
_cell.angle_gamma   90.00
#
_symmetry.space_group_name_H-M   'P 1'
#
loop_
_entity.id
_entity.type
_entity.pdbx_description
1 polymer ?
#
loop_
_entity_poly.entity_id
_entity_poly.type
_entity_poly.pdbx_seq_one_letter_code
_entity_poly.pdbx_strand_id
1 'polypeptide(L)'
;MKIDLPHVPLEAGASPANPPCPACGEPLFPWVGMPVATGIAHRCEACGLGVLSHGEKFDFEKRPGEAEPDDRKPRISFHFDPGSPEDALRELEAGREQDGSYVFENRDSLTCWLTGGAWVGLGTDRRYRFTPKAVTDLIATRDQVVTKTRWRPLKGIGVMWQSGLNMFTFGQNVVLGSLGRAHLVAADRGWKRMLDWFISVVLAVPAVIFALPLELIGIAMRKGSVARSEVQVL
;
A
#
# COMPACT_ATOMS: atom_id res chain seq x y z
N MET A 1 -1.22 -5.78 -21.96
CA MET A 1 -2.62 -5.62 -21.51
C MET A 1 -2.70 -4.29 -20.79
N LYS A 2 -3.32 -3.25 -21.40
CA LYS A 2 -3.59 -1.99 -20.69
C LYS A 2 -4.87 -2.21 -19.91
N ILE A 3 -4.82 -2.06 -18.59
CA ILE A 3 -6.02 -2.02 -17.75
C ILE A 3 -6.60 -0.63 -17.99
N ASP A 4 -7.76 -0.56 -18.66
CA ASP A 4 -8.49 0.70 -18.84
C ASP A 4 -9.19 0.99 -17.52
N LEU A 5 -8.65 1.94 -16.75
CA LEU A 5 -9.23 2.31 -15.46
C LEU A 5 -10.47 3.16 -15.72
N PRO A 6 -11.61 2.88 -15.06
CA PRO A 6 -12.81 3.69 -15.25
C PRO A 6 -12.54 5.14 -14.81
N HIS A 7 -12.80 6.09 -15.70
CA HIS A 7 -12.64 7.52 -15.43
C HIS A 7 -13.88 8.04 -14.70
N VAL A 8 -13.71 8.42 -13.43
CA VAL A 8 -14.79 8.96 -12.59
C VAL A 8 -14.49 10.43 -12.27
N PRO A 9 -15.42 11.38 -12.53
CA PRO A 9 -15.26 12.78 -12.14
C PRO A 9 -15.13 12.94 -10.62
N LEU A 10 -14.24 13.84 -10.18
CA LEU A 10 -14.04 14.15 -8.75
C LEU A 10 -15.29 14.71 -8.06
N GLU A 11 -16.21 15.32 -8.81
CA GLU A 11 -17.45 15.90 -8.30
C GLU A 11 -18.55 14.88 -8.01
N ALA A 12 -18.35 13.60 -8.36
CA ALA A 12 -19.38 12.57 -8.25
C ALA A 12 -19.74 12.20 -6.79
N GLY A 13 -19.00 12.69 -5.80
CA GLY A 13 -19.21 12.37 -4.39
C GLY A 13 -19.11 10.86 -4.08
N ALA A 14 -19.42 10.49 -2.83
CA ALA A 14 -19.51 9.08 -2.45
C ALA A 14 -20.74 8.44 -3.11
N SER A 15 -20.54 7.33 -3.82
CA SER A 15 -21.58 6.58 -4.51
C SER A 15 -21.21 5.09 -4.57
N PRO A 16 -22.11 4.19 -4.99
CA PRO A 16 -21.74 2.79 -5.18
C PRO A 16 -20.56 2.57 -6.16
N ALA A 17 -20.31 3.52 -7.07
CA ALA A 17 -19.16 3.49 -7.96
C ALA A 17 -17.86 4.05 -7.32
N ASN A 18 -17.99 4.92 -6.31
CA ASN A 18 -16.88 5.50 -5.53
C ASN A 18 -17.23 5.38 -4.04
N PRO A 19 -17.02 4.20 -3.44
CA PRO A 19 -17.47 3.98 -2.08
C PRO A 19 -16.66 4.85 -1.10
N PRO A 20 -17.22 5.15 0.09
CA PRO A 20 -16.60 6.07 1.04
C PRO A 20 -15.29 5.52 1.60
N CYS A 21 -14.34 6.42 1.84
CA CYS A 21 -13.05 6.10 2.45
C CYS A 21 -13.24 5.70 3.92
N PRO A 22 -12.73 4.53 4.36
CA PRO A 22 -12.81 4.10 5.75
C PRO A 22 -12.18 5.05 6.77
N ALA A 23 -11.25 5.92 6.36
CA ALA A 23 -10.58 6.85 7.26
C ALA A 23 -11.30 8.20 7.41
N CYS A 24 -11.96 8.71 6.37
CA CYS A 24 -12.49 10.09 6.38
C CYS A 24 -13.86 10.25 5.70
N GLY A 25 -14.46 9.18 5.19
CA GLY A 25 -15.77 9.19 4.52
C GLY A 25 -15.77 9.69 3.06
N GLU A 26 -14.73 10.40 2.62
CA GLU A 26 -14.62 10.94 1.26
C GLU A 26 -14.49 9.84 0.18
N PRO A 27 -14.89 10.07 -1.07
CA PRO A 27 -14.90 9.03 -2.11
C PRO A 27 -13.52 8.45 -2.43
N LEU A 28 -13.50 7.16 -2.76
CA LEU A 28 -12.33 6.44 -3.26
C LEU A 28 -12.35 6.32 -4.78
N PHE A 29 -11.22 6.60 -5.42
CA PHE A 29 -11.04 6.55 -6.87
C PHE A 29 -10.00 5.49 -7.26
N PRO A 30 -10.14 4.79 -8.39
CA PRO A 30 -9.09 3.94 -8.92
C PRO A 30 -7.79 4.74 -9.13
N TRP A 31 -6.65 4.19 -8.72
CA TRP A 31 -5.37 4.88 -8.75
C TRP A 31 -4.33 4.17 -9.61
N VAL A 32 -4.04 2.90 -9.31
CA VAL A 32 -3.00 2.15 -10.02
C VAL A 32 -3.34 0.67 -10.09
N GLY A 33 -3.07 0.03 -11.23
CA GLY A 33 -3.14 -1.42 -11.36
C GLY A 33 -2.07 -2.08 -10.50
N MET A 34 -2.45 -3.09 -9.74
CA MET A 34 -1.52 -3.81 -8.89
C MET A 34 -0.58 -4.70 -9.71
N PRO A 35 0.62 -5.01 -9.18
CA PRO A 35 1.63 -5.80 -9.86
C PRO A 35 1.11 -7.17 -10.26
N VAL A 36 1.61 -7.75 -11.35
CA VAL A 36 1.23 -9.11 -11.80
C VAL A 36 -0.29 -9.28 -12.02
N ALA A 37 -0.99 -8.18 -12.34
CA ALA A 37 -2.45 -8.13 -12.56
C ALA A 37 -3.27 -8.69 -11.39
N THR A 38 -2.75 -8.50 -10.18
CA THR A 38 -3.32 -9.01 -8.93
C THR A 38 -4.49 -8.17 -8.40
N GLY A 39 -4.90 -7.11 -9.11
CA GLY A 39 -6.07 -6.28 -8.77
C GLY A 39 -5.82 -4.78 -9.02
N ILE A 40 -6.60 -3.92 -8.37
CA ILE A 40 -6.53 -2.45 -8.53
C ILE A 40 -6.43 -1.79 -7.16
N ALA A 41 -5.52 -0.84 -7.00
CA ALA A 41 -5.47 0.02 -5.83
C ALA A 41 -6.35 1.24 -6.02
N HIS A 42 -7.20 1.53 -5.04
CA HIS A 42 -8.02 2.74 -4.96
C HIS A 42 -7.38 3.73 -3.97
N ARG A 43 -7.69 5.01 -4.14
CA ARG A 43 -7.13 6.13 -3.39
C ARG A 43 -8.22 7.11 -2.98
N CYS A 44 -8.15 7.56 -1.72
CA CYS A 44 -8.86 8.76 -1.28
C CYS A 44 -8.03 10.00 -1.63
N GLU A 45 -8.60 10.96 -2.35
CA GLU A 45 -7.93 12.24 -2.66
C GLU A 45 -7.85 13.17 -1.45
N ALA A 46 -8.74 13.01 -0.47
CA ALA A 46 -8.79 13.88 0.71
C ALA A 46 -7.72 13.53 1.75
N CYS A 47 -7.71 12.28 2.23
CA CYS A 47 -6.76 11.84 3.26
C CYS A 47 -5.56 11.07 2.72
N GLY A 48 -5.61 10.59 1.47
CA GLY A 48 -4.54 9.80 0.89
C GLY A 48 -4.50 8.34 1.35
N LEU A 49 -5.54 7.80 1.98
CA LEU A 49 -5.62 6.35 2.21
C LEU A 49 -5.61 5.61 0.86
N GLY A 50 -4.83 4.54 0.74
CA GLY A 50 -4.95 3.58 -0.34
C GLY A 50 -5.69 2.33 0.13
N VAL A 51 -6.56 1.78 -0.72
CA VAL A 51 -7.30 0.54 -0.44
C VAL A 51 -7.10 -0.42 -1.60
N LEU A 52 -6.59 -1.61 -1.32
CA LEU A 52 -6.30 -2.62 -2.34
C LEU A 52 -7.55 -3.46 -2.63
N SER A 53 -7.93 -3.56 -3.90
CA SER A 53 -9.05 -4.36 -4.38
C SER A 53 -8.54 -5.58 -5.17
N HIS A 54 -9.21 -6.72 -4.98
CA HIS A 54 -8.74 -8.05 -5.38
C HIS A 54 -8.49 -8.27 -6.88
N GLY A 55 -7.63 -9.27 -7.10
CA GLY A 55 -7.47 -10.13 -8.28
C GLY A 55 -6.98 -11.50 -7.79
N GLU A 56 -6.99 -12.54 -8.63
CA GLU A 56 -6.90 -13.99 -8.28
C GLU A 56 -5.65 -14.46 -7.48
N LYS A 57 -4.74 -13.58 -7.07
CA LYS A 57 -3.43 -13.93 -6.49
C LYS A 57 -3.15 -13.41 -5.08
N PHE A 58 -4.02 -12.57 -4.52
CA PHE A 58 -3.94 -12.16 -3.11
C PHE A 58 -5.21 -12.59 -2.39
N ASP A 59 -5.06 -13.50 -1.42
CA ASP A 59 -6.10 -13.84 -0.45
C ASP A 59 -5.89 -12.97 0.79
N PHE A 60 -6.74 -11.95 0.97
CA PHE A 60 -6.91 -11.32 2.28
C PHE A 60 -7.81 -12.23 3.13
N GLU A 61 -7.64 -12.22 4.46
CA GLU A 61 -8.55 -12.95 5.35
C GLU A 61 -9.99 -12.45 5.13
N LYS A 62 -10.91 -13.35 4.76
CA LYS A 62 -12.30 -13.01 4.44
C LYS A 62 -12.98 -12.37 5.66
N ARG A 63 -13.75 -11.30 5.44
CA ARG A 63 -14.56 -10.71 6.52
C ARG A 63 -15.72 -11.62 6.88
N PRO A 64 -16.16 -11.64 8.15
CA PRO A 64 -17.39 -12.33 8.54
C PRO A 64 -18.58 -11.79 7.74
N GLY A 65 -19.27 -12.65 6.97
CA GLY A 65 -20.45 -12.28 6.18
C GLY A 65 -20.18 -11.89 4.72
N GLU A 66 -18.93 -11.93 4.25
CA GLU A 66 -18.60 -11.70 2.84
C GLU A 66 -19.07 -12.90 1.99
N ALA A 67 -19.92 -12.65 0.99
CA ALA A 67 -20.54 -13.69 0.18
C ALA A 67 -19.50 -14.50 -0.63
N GLU A 68 -19.71 -15.82 -0.76
CA GLU A 68 -18.87 -16.63 -1.64
C GLU A 68 -19.03 -16.20 -3.10
N PRO A 69 -17.92 -16.08 -3.86
CA PRO A 69 -18.00 -15.75 -5.27
C PRO A 69 -18.77 -16.85 -6.02
N ASP A 70 -19.82 -16.46 -6.74
CA ASP A 70 -20.61 -17.34 -7.61
C ASP A 70 -19.80 -17.67 -8.87
N ASP A 71 -19.29 -18.91 -8.94
CA ASP A 71 -18.47 -19.43 -10.04
C ASP A 71 -19.14 -19.39 -11.43
N ARG A 72 -20.44 -19.07 -11.52
CA ARG A 72 -21.22 -19.11 -12.77
C ARG A 72 -21.36 -17.75 -13.47
N LYS A 73 -20.91 -16.65 -12.88
CA LYS A 73 -20.96 -15.31 -13.50
C LYS A 73 -19.62 -14.94 -14.14
N PRO A 74 -19.59 -14.18 -15.26
CA PRO A 74 -18.34 -13.61 -15.75
C PRO A 74 -17.66 -12.83 -14.61
N ARG A 75 -16.41 -13.21 -14.30
CA ARG A 75 -15.63 -12.85 -13.09
C ARG A 75 -15.30 -11.35 -12.92
N ILE A 76 -15.95 -10.47 -13.67
CA ILE A 76 -15.71 -9.02 -13.64
C ILE A 76 -17.01 -8.29 -13.30
N SER A 77 -17.62 -8.65 -12.18
CA SER A 77 -18.40 -7.68 -11.40
C SER A 77 -17.46 -7.12 -10.34
N PHE A 78 -16.80 -6.00 -10.62
CA PHE A 78 -15.97 -5.30 -9.65
C PHE A 78 -16.88 -4.63 -8.60
N HIS A 79 -17.45 -5.43 -7.70
CA HIS A 79 -18.00 -4.88 -6.46
C HIS A 79 -16.82 -4.56 -5.55
N PHE A 80 -16.28 -3.35 -5.69
CA PHE A 80 -15.23 -2.86 -4.80
C PHE A 80 -15.85 -2.50 -3.45
N ASP A 81 -15.51 -3.28 -2.43
CA ASP A 81 -15.85 -2.98 -1.05
C ASP A 81 -14.61 -2.46 -0.32
N PRO A 82 -14.60 -1.18 0.09
CA PRO A 82 -13.44 -0.60 0.75
C PRO A 82 -13.31 -0.98 2.22
N GLY A 83 -14.28 -1.69 2.81
CA GLY A 83 -14.34 -2.02 4.23
C GLY A 83 -14.84 -0.89 5.12
N SER A 84 -14.76 -1.12 6.43
CA SER A 84 -15.20 -0.15 7.45
C SER A 84 -14.02 0.55 8.14
N PRO A 85 -14.27 1.66 8.86
CA PRO A 85 -13.25 2.28 9.71
C PRO A 85 -12.62 1.29 10.71
N GLU A 86 -13.42 0.38 11.28
CA GLU A 86 -12.96 -0.66 12.20
C GLU A 86 -12.01 -1.66 11.53
N ASP A 87 -12.25 -2.00 10.26
CA ASP A 87 -11.33 -2.85 9.48
C ASP A 87 -9.98 -2.16 9.28
N ALA A 88 -10.00 -0.88 8.89
CA ALA A 88 -8.78 -0.09 8.72
C ALA A 88 -8.03 0.10 10.04
N LEU A 89 -8.74 0.31 11.14
CA LEU A 89 -8.16 0.42 12.48
C LEU A 89 -7.53 -0.89 12.94
N ARG A 90 -8.20 -2.02 12.73
CA ARG A 90 -7.67 -3.35 13.06
C ARG A 90 -6.39 -3.64 12.30
N GLU A 91 -6.34 -3.28 11.02
CA GLU A 91 -5.12 -3.43 10.26
C GLU A 91 -4.02 -2.49 10.77
N LEU A 92 -4.34 -1.22 11.08
CA LEU A 92 -3.38 -0.28 11.67
C LEU A 92 -2.83 -0.79 13.02
N GLU A 93 -3.67 -1.41 13.86
CA GLU A 93 -3.30 -2.03 15.14
C GLU A 93 -2.25 -3.13 15.00
N ALA A 94 -2.26 -3.89 13.91
CA ALA A 94 -1.21 -4.88 13.65
C ALA A 94 0.19 -4.24 13.50
N GLY A 95 0.26 -2.92 13.25
CA GLY A 95 1.50 -2.14 13.22
C GLY A 95 1.84 -1.41 14.53
N ARG A 96 1.10 -1.66 15.62
CA ARG A 96 1.30 -1.00 16.91
C ARG A 96 2.54 -1.55 17.62
N GLU A 97 3.43 -0.66 18.05
CA GLU A 97 4.62 -1.01 18.84
C GLU A 97 4.29 -1.04 20.34
N GLN A 98 5.21 -1.58 21.15
CA GLN A 98 5.03 -1.75 22.61
C GLN A 98 4.78 -0.43 23.36
N ASP A 99 5.29 0.69 22.84
CA ASP A 99 5.07 2.01 23.41
C ASP A 99 3.73 2.65 22.97
N GLY A 100 2.89 1.87 22.28
CA GLY A 100 1.57 2.30 21.82
C GLY A 100 1.57 3.11 20.52
N SER A 101 2.74 3.43 19.96
CA SER A 101 2.85 4.13 18.67
C SER A 101 2.51 3.22 17.49
N TYR A 102 2.03 3.80 16.39
CA TYR A 102 1.73 3.07 15.16
C TYR A 102 2.84 3.25 14.14
N VAL A 103 3.35 2.15 13.58
CA VAL A 103 4.34 2.17 12.50
C VAL A 103 3.70 1.66 11.21
N PHE A 104 3.84 2.45 10.15
CA PHE A 104 3.25 2.13 8.85
C PHE A 104 4.13 2.61 7.70
N GLU A 105 3.96 1.95 6.55
CA GLU A 105 4.53 2.39 5.28
C GLU A 105 3.69 3.56 4.75
N ASN A 106 4.34 4.70 4.50
CA ASN A 106 3.66 5.91 4.08
C ASN A 106 3.40 5.87 2.58
N ARG A 107 2.12 5.80 2.20
CA ARG A 107 1.70 5.83 0.80
C ARG A 107 1.95 7.19 0.12
N ASP A 108 1.95 8.29 0.85
CA ASP A 108 2.28 9.63 0.31
C ASP A 108 3.79 9.89 0.30
N SER A 109 4.61 8.83 0.38
CA SER A 109 6.06 8.95 0.34
C SER A 109 6.58 9.30 -1.05
N LEU A 110 7.78 9.91 -1.08
CA LEU A 110 8.51 10.16 -2.31
C LEU A 110 8.79 8.86 -3.07
N THR A 111 9.10 7.77 -2.36
CA THR A 111 9.28 6.43 -2.94
C THR A 111 8.07 5.98 -3.72
N CYS A 112 6.88 6.06 -3.10
CA CYS A 112 5.64 5.67 -3.75
C CYS A 112 5.37 6.52 -4.99
N TRP A 113 5.62 7.82 -4.93
CA TRP A 113 5.47 8.72 -6.07
C TRP A 113 6.43 8.39 -7.22
N LEU A 114 7.70 8.10 -6.92
CA LEU A 114 8.72 7.79 -7.93
C LEU A 114 8.51 6.41 -8.58
N THR A 115 8.11 5.43 -7.78
CA THR A 115 8.06 4.02 -8.21
C THR A 115 6.66 3.57 -8.66
N GLY A 116 5.61 4.28 -8.27
CA GLY A 116 4.23 4.03 -8.69
C GLY A 116 3.80 2.58 -8.42
N GLY A 117 3.42 1.86 -9.48
CA GLY A 117 3.03 0.45 -9.41
C GLY A 117 4.14 -0.50 -8.91
N ALA A 118 5.39 -0.05 -8.89
CA ALA A 118 6.53 -0.82 -8.37
C ALA A 118 6.73 -0.65 -6.85
N TRP A 119 5.97 0.22 -6.19
CA TRP A 119 6.12 0.48 -4.77
C TRP A 119 5.93 -0.79 -3.92
N VAL A 120 6.84 -1.04 -2.99
CA VAL A 120 6.86 -2.24 -2.11
C VAL A 120 5.51 -2.48 -1.42
N GLY A 121 4.82 -1.40 -1.05
CA GLY A 121 3.55 -1.43 -0.35
C GLY A 121 2.36 -1.89 -1.20
N LEU A 122 2.54 -2.19 -2.48
CA LEU A 122 1.49 -2.80 -3.30
C LEU A 122 1.59 -4.34 -3.37
N GLY A 123 2.75 -4.92 -3.05
CA GLY A 123 2.96 -6.37 -3.03
C GLY A 123 2.87 -6.95 -1.62
N THR A 124 1.67 -7.09 -1.06
CA THR A 124 1.45 -7.25 0.38
C THR A 124 0.06 -7.80 0.69
N ASP A 125 -0.02 -8.53 1.80
CA ASP A 125 -1.19 -9.14 2.43
C ASP A 125 -2.06 -8.16 3.24
N ARG A 126 -1.71 -6.87 3.23
CA ARG A 126 -2.42 -5.83 3.96
C ARG A 126 -3.29 -5.01 3.00
N ARG A 127 -4.56 -4.79 3.33
CA ARG A 127 -5.53 -4.13 2.45
C ARG A 127 -5.34 -2.62 2.40
N TYR A 128 -4.86 -2.01 3.49
CA TYR A 128 -4.84 -0.56 3.64
C TYR A 128 -3.41 0.01 3.54
N ARG A 129 -3.28 1.09 2.77
CA ARG A 129 -2.04 1.85 2.61
C ARG A 129 -2.18 3.23 3.22
N PHE A 130 -1.61 3.36 4.40
CA PHE A 130 -1.79 4.53 5.25
C PHE A 130 -0.93 5.73 4.81
N THR A 131 -1.44 6.91 5.09
CA THR A 131 -0.70 8.18 5.11
C THR A 131 -0.79 8.77 6.50
N PRO A 132 0.09 9.72 6.89
CA PRO A 132 -0.04 10.42 8.16
C PRO A 132 -1.43 11.03 8.36
N LYS A 133 -2.01 11.63 7.30
CA LYS A 133 -3.34 12.23 7.36
C LYS A 133 -4.45 11.18 7.55
N ALA A 134 -4.44 10.09 6.79
CA ALA A 134 -5.41 9.02 6.97
C ALA A 134 -5.33 8.39 8.37
N VAL A 135 -4.12 8.27 8.94
CA VAL A 135 -3.92 7.79 10.30
C VAL A 135 -4.49 8.76 11.33
N THR A 136 -4.27 10.07 11.16
CA THR A 136 -4.90 11.09 12.01
C THR A 136 -6.42 11.02 11.96
N ASP A 137 -7.01 11.01 10.76
CA ASP A 137 -8.47 10.99 10.59
C ASP A 137 -9.08 9.70 11.18
N LEU A 138 -8.41 8.57 10.97
CA LEU A 138 -8.87 7.27 11.46
C LEU A 138 -8.77 7.17 12.99
N ILE A 139 -7.69 7.64 13.61
CA ILE A 139 -7.50 7.60 15.06
C ILE A 139 -8.47 8.55 15.78
N ALA A 140 -8.82 9.67 15.14
CA ALA A 140 -9.80 10.62 15.68
C ALA A 140 -11.19 9.98 15.91
N THR A 141 -11.52 8.89 15.21
CA THR A 141 -12.77 8.13 15.45
C THR A 141 -12.83 7.41 16.80
N ARG A 142 -11.71 7.35 17.54
CA ARG A 142 -11.58 6.66 18.84
C ARG A 142 -11.24 7.60 20.00
N ASP A 143 -11.59 8.89 19.89
CA ASP A 143 -11.26 9.90 20.90
C ASP A 143 -9.75 9.96 21.23
N GLN A 144 -8.92 9.66 20.24
CA GLN A 144 -7.47 9.73 20.32
C GLN A 144 -6.93 10.77 19.36
N VAL A 145 -5.77 11.33 19.67
CA VAL A 145 -5.10 12.31 18.80
C VAL A 145 -3.68 11.85 18.50
N VAL A 146 -3.27 12.00 17.24
CA VAL A 146 -1.87 11.86 16.85
C VAL A 146 -1.11 13.10 17.32
N THR A 147 -0.24 12.93 18.31
CA THR A 147 0.54 14.04 18.88
C THR A 147 1.80 14.33 18.07
N LYS A 148 2.39 13.29 17.46
CA LYS A 148 3.64 13.42 16.73
C LYS A 148 3.77 12.36 15.67
N THR A 149 4.33 12.73 14.52
CA THR A 149 4.76 11.77 13.49
C THR A 149 6.26 11.94 13.22
N ARG A 150 7.01 10.83 13.23
CA ARG A 150 8.44 10.78 12.96
C ARG A 150 8.75 9.79 11.84
N TRP A 151 9.81 10.05 11.10
CA TRP A 151 10.26 9.16 10.03
C TRP A 151 11.25 8.11 10.54
N ARG A 152 11.24 6.92 9.93
CA ARG A 152 12.16 5.82 10.26
C ARG A 152 13.15 5.60 9.12
N PRO A 153 14.25 6.38 9.04
CA PRO A 153 15.13 6.40 7.86
C PRO A 153 15.69 5.03 7.50
N LEU A 154 16.15 4.22 8.47
CA LEU A 154 16.71 2.90 8.16
C LEU A 154 15.69 1.95 7.52
N LYS A 155 14.44 1.92 8.03
CA LYS A 155 13.36 1.15 7.41
C LYS A 155 12.96 1.77 6.05
N GLY A 156 12.94 3.10 5.97
CA GLY A 156 12.60 3.83 4.76
C GLY A 156 13.58 3.60 3.60
N ILE A 157 14.89 3.53 3.87
CA ILE A 157 15.91 3.18 2.88
C ILE A 157 15.64 1.78 2.33
N GLY A 158 15.28 0.81 3.18
CA GLY A 158 14.93 -0.54 2.74
C GLY A 158 13.72 -0.55 1.81
N VAL A 159 12.68 0.23 2.13
CA VAL A 159 11.48 0.41 1.30
C VAL A 159 11.82 1.07 -0.04
N MET A 160 12.60 2.16 -0.03
CA MET A 160 13.06 2.85 -1.23
C MET A 160 13.88 1.92 -2.14
N TRP A 161 14.83 1.21 -1.54
CA TRP A 161 15.70 0.27 -2.24
C TRP A 161 14.91 -0.85 -2.91
N GLN A 162 14.02 -1.53 -2.18
CA GLN A 162 13.21 -2.61 -2.75
C GLN A 162 12.24 -2.10 -3.82
N SER A 163 11.63 -0.93 -3.61
CA SER A 163 10.74 -0.32 -4.62
C SER A 163 11.50 0.04 -5.89
N GLY A 164 12.75 0.50 -5.77
CA GLY A 164 13.64 0.72 -6.91
C GLY A 164 13.97 -0.58 -7.66
N LEU A 165 14.26 -1.67 -6.95
CA LEU A 165 14.47 -2.99 -7.57
C LEU A 165 13.20 -3.49 -8.29
N ASN A 166 12.04 -3.31 -7.67
CA ASN A 166 10.74 -3.70 -8.25
C ASN A 166 10.45 -3.02 -9.59
N MET A 167 11.05 -1.85 -9.89
CA MET A 167 10.89 -1.20 -11.19
C MET A 167 11.53 -1.98 -12.34
N PHE A 168 12.49 -2.85 -12.03
CA PHE A 168 13.26 -3.62 -13.00
C PHE A 168 12.94 -5.13 -12.96
N THR A 169 12.19 -5.60 -11.97
CA THR A 169 11.81 -7.02 -11.84
C THR A 169 10.37 -7.27 -12.30
N PHE A 170 10.08 -8.51 -12.71
CA PHE A 170 8.75 -8.97 -13.07
C PHE A 170 7.92 -9.36 -11.85
N GLY A 171 8.55 -10.01 -10.87
CA GLY A 171 8.01 -10.19 -9.52
C GLY A 171 8.18 -8.93 -8.66
N GLN A 172 7.58 -8.93 -7.48
CA GLN A 172 7.78 -7.89 -6.49
C GLN A 172 8.33 -8.44 -5.18
N ASN A 173 9.06 -7.56 -4.50
CA ASN A 173 9.54 -7.78 -3.14
C ASN A 173 10.42 -9.02 -3.06
N VAL A 174 11.18 -9.32 -4.13
CA VAL A 174 12.00 -10.54 -4.24
C VAL A 174 13.05 -10.62 -3.14
N VAL A 175 13.74 -9.51 -2.88
CA VAL A 175 14.84 -9.50 -1.92
C VAL A 175 14.31 -9.42 -0.48
N LEU A 176 13.47 -8.44 -0.17
CA LEU A 176 12.87 -8.35 1.17
C LEU A 176 11.98 -9.56 1.51
N GLY A 177 11.30 -10.14 0.53
CA GLY A 177 10.48 -11.33 0.70
C GLY A 177 11.30 -12.58 0.98
N SER A 178 12.44 -12.78 0.30
CA SER A 178 13.35 -13.89 0.64
C SER A 178 13.97 -13.77 2.04
N LEU A 179 14.04 -12.55 2.58
CA LEU A 179 14.46 -12.28 3.96
C LEU A 179 13.31 -12.31 4.98
N GLY A 180 12.08 -12.62 4.56
CA GLY A 180 10.89 -12.63 5.44
C GLY A 180 10.48 -11.25 5.95
N ARG A 181 10.90 -10.17 5.28
CA ARG A 181 10.65 -8.77 5.67
C ARG A 181 9.59 -8.07 4.83
N ALA A 182 9.12 -8.71 3.76
CA ALA A 182 8.02 -8.25 2.92
C ALA A 182 7.29 -9.47 2.35
N HIS A 183 6.12 -9.25 1.77
CA HIS A 183 5.39 -10.31 1.10
C HIS A 183 5.94 -10.53 -0.32
N LEU A 184 6.42 -11.74 -0.60
CA LEU A 184 7.05 -12.10 -1.88
C LEU A 184 5.99 -12.34 -2.95
N VAL A 185 6.03 -11.59 -4.06
CA VAL A 185 5.18 -11.83 -5.23
C VAL A 185 6.04 -12.37 -6.37
N ALA A 186 6.10 -13.69 -6.50
CA ALA A 186 6.93 -14.32 -7.51
C ALA A 186 6.37 -14.13 -8.94
N ALA A 187 7.27 -14.04 -9.92
CA ALA A 187 6.87 -14.04 -11.33
C ALA A 187 6.14 -15.35 -11.73
N ASP A 188 5.30 -15.24 -12.76
CA ASP A 188 4.45 -16.33 -13.29
C ASP A 188 5.24 -17.47 -13.94
N ARG A 189 6.46 -17.20 -14.42
CA ARG A 189 7.29 -18.19 -15.15
C ARG A 189 8.66 -18.37 -14.49
N GLY A 190 9.16 -19.61 -14.47
CA GLY A 190 10.45 -19.95 -13.85
C GLY A 190 11.64 -19.15 -14.38
N TRP A 191 11.73 -18.97 -15.71
CA TRP A 191 12.83 -18.18 -16.30
C TRP A 191 12.79 -16.70 -15.91
N LYS A 192 11.59 -16.12 -15.72
CA LYS A 192 11.46 -14.74 -15.22
C LYS A 192 11.93 -14.63 -13.77
N ARG A 193 11.67 -15.65 -12.94
CA ARG A 193 12.18 -15.69 -11.56
C ARG A 193 13.70 -15.72 -11.51
N MET A 194 14.34 -16.48 -12.41
CA MET A 194 15.80 -16.50 -12.52
C MET A 194 16.35 -15.12 -12.92
N LEU A 195 15.68 -14.46 -13.88
CA LEU A 195 16.05 -13.11 -14.31
C LEU A 195 15.84 -12.09 -13.19
N ASP A 196 14.73 -12.15 -12.44
CA ASP A 196 14.47 -11.29 -11.28
C ASP A 196 15.56 -11.43 -10.22
N TRP A 197 16.02 -12.65 -9.95
CA TRP A 197 17.10 -12.88 -9.01
C TRP A 197 18.42 -12.28 -9.51
N PHE A 198 18.76 -12.49 -10.78
CA PHE A 198 19.95 -11.89 -11.39
C PHE A 198 19.91 -10.36 -11.35
N ILE A 199 18.78 -9.76 -11.77
CA ILE A 199 18.56 -8.30 -11.75
C ILE A 199 18.68 -7.78 -10.32
N SER A 200 18.08 -8.48 -9.34
CA SER A 200 18.16 -8.09 -7.94
C SER A 200 19.60 -8.06 -7.44
N VAL A 201 20.44 -9.03 -7.81
CA VAL A 201 21.87 -9.04 -7.43
C VAL A 201 22.65 -7.92 -8.11
N VAL A 202 22.48 -7.75 -9.42
CA VAL A 202 23.22 -6.75 -10.21
C VAL A 202 22.84 -5.32 -9.82
N LEU A 203 21.56 -5.05 -9.61
CA LEU A 203 21.05 -3.72 -9.29
C LEU A 203 21.00 -3.42 -7.78
N ALA A 204 21.21 -4.41 -6.90
CA ALA A 204 21.17 -4.21 -5.46
C ALA A 204 22.08 -3.06 -5.00
N VAL A 205 23.36 -3.09 -5.37
CA VAL A 205 24.35 -2.12 -4.92
C VAL A 205 24.06 -0.72 -5.49
N PRO A 206 23.88 -0.54 -6.81
CA PRO A 206 23.48 0.76 -7.36
C PRO A 206 22.19 1.30 -6.71
N ALA A 207 21.18 0.45 -6.51
CA ALA A 207 19.92 0.89 -5.93
C ALA A 207 20.10 1.40 -4.49
N VAL A 208 20.97 0.81 -3.67
CA VAL A 208 21.25 1.32 -2.30
C VAL A 208 21.88 2.72 -2.35
N ILE A 209 22.81 2.95 -3.29
CA ILE A 209 23.50 4.25 -3.45
C ILE A 209 22.50 5.38 -3.70
N PHE A 210 21.45 5.12 -4.49
CA PHE A 210 20.38 6.09 -4.73
C PHE A 210 19.30 6.11 -3.64
N ALA A 211 19.02 4.97 -3.00
CA ALA A 211 17.96 4.87 -2.00
C ALA A 211 18.22 5.76 -0.78
N LEU A 212 19.48 5.84 -0.33
CA LEU A 212 19.87 6.68 0.81
C LEU A 212 19.56 8.18 0.58
N PRO A 213 20.12 8.86 -0.43
CA PRO A 213 19.85 10.28 -0.64
C PRO A 213 18.38 10.56 -0.95
N LEU A 214 17.72 9.68 -1.73
CA LEU A 214 16.30 9.88 -2.05
C LEU A 214 15.39 9.76 -0.82
N GLU A 215 15.65 8.82 0.10
CA GLU A 215 14.89 8.74 1.35
C GLU A 215 15.14 9.97 2.23
N LEU A 216 16.38 10.47 2.30
CA LEU A 216 16.70 11.69 3.06
C LEU A 216 16.00 12.93 2.47
N ILE A 217 15.94 13.05 1.14
CA ILE A 217 15.17 14.09 0.45
C ILE A 217 13.67 13.93 0.79
N GLY A 218 13.14 12.70 0.72
CA GLY A 218 11.77 12.40 1.11
C GLY A 218 11.47 12.87 2.54
N ILE A 219 12.34 12.54 3.50
CA ILE A 219 12.21 12.98 4.90
C ILE A 219 12.23 14.51 5.02
N ALA A 220 13.15 15.19 4.34
CA ALA A 220 13.24 16.65 4.34
C ALA A 220 11.95 17.30 3.80
N MET A 221 11.31 16.66 2.81
CA MET A 221 10.03 17.07 2.23
C MET A 221 8.80 16.58 3.03
N ARG A 222 8.98 15.94 4.19
CA ARG A 222 7.90 15.28 4.98
C ARG A 222 7.15 14.20 4.20
N LYS A 223 7.84 13.52 3.30
CA LYS A 223 7.39 12.39 2.47
C LYS A 223 8.31 11.18 2.63
N GLY A 224 8.77 10.91 3.85
CA GLY A 224 9.58 9.71 4.14
C GLY A 224 8.76 8.43 3.92
N SER A 225 9.44 7.31 3.66
CA SER A 225 8.82 6.04 3.26
C SER A 225 8.14 5.30 4.40
N VAL A 226 8.66 5.42 5.61
CA VAL A 226 8.11 4.76 6.81
C VAL A 226 7.93 5.78 7.91
N ALA A 227 6.72 5.85 8.45
CA ALA A 227 6.35 6.76 9.51
C ALA A 227 6.04 6.01 10.80
N ARG A 228 6.23 6.72 11.91
CA ARG A 228 5.80 6.34 13.26
C ARG A 228 4.94 7.46 13.81
N SER A 229 3.72 7.15 14.21
CA SER A 229 2.79 8.10 14.82
C SER A 229 2.57 7.78 16.28
N GLU A 230 2.88 8.74 17.15
CA GLU A 230 2.62 8.72 18.58
C GLU A 230 1.17 9.19 18.83
N VAL A 231 0.46 8.51 19.71
CA VAL A 231 -0.95 8.81 20.03
C VAL A 231 -1.14 9.08 21.52
N GLN A 232 -2.12 9.91 21.82
CA GLN A 232 -2.57 10.19 23.17
C GLN A 232 -4.10 10.07 23.23
N VAL A 233 -4.60 9.50 24.32
CA VAL A 233 -6.04 9.44 24.63
C VAL A 233 -6.45 10.80 25.19
N LEU A 234 -7.58 11.34 24.72
CA LEU A 234 -8.16 12.59 25.21
C LEU A 234 -8.78 12.43 26.61
#